data_AF-V5GWZ7-F1
#
_entry.id   AF-V5GWZ7-F1
#
_cell.length_a   1.000
_cell.length_b   1.000
_cell.length_c   1.000
_cell.angle_alpha   90.00
_cell.angle_beta   90.00
_cell.angle_gamma   90.00
#
_symmetry.space_group_name_H-M   'P 1'
#
loop_
_entity.id
_entity.type
_entity.pdbx_description
1 polymer ?
#
loop_
_entity_poly.entity_id
_entity_poly.type
_entity_poly.pdbx_seq_one_letter_code
_entity_poly.pdbx_strand_id
1 'polypeptide(L)'
;MGGFLAASYALRFPERVAHLVLADPWGFPERRVPSPKALQLPTWVRAVSTLLSPFNPLVALRVAGPWGPLLVEKIRADIGKKYEHIVQDSEAVPRYIYHCNAQFPSGESAFKAMMTQYGWAKHPMVNRIAELHVGVPMTFIYGSKSWVDKQPGIQVQQVREESEVDVEIIEGAGHHVFADRPDQFNDMVCKLCRNTDAAERIIRALTENEDDEKADEKNLASSAKLLRSKVFL
;
A
#
# COMPACT_ATOMS: atom_id res chain seq x y z
N MET A 1 -3.54 5.50 -2.78
CA MET A 1 -2.29 6.20 -2.40
C MET A 1 -1.52 5.49 -1.30
N GLY A 2 -2.18 5.00 -0.23
CA GLY A 2 -1.51 4.38 0.91
C GLY A 2 -0.48 3.31 0.52
N GLY A 3 -0.84 2.39 -0.39
CA GLY A 3 0.08 1.35 -0.88
C GLY A 3 1.38 1.89 -1.50
N PHE A 4 1.32 2.98 -2.29
CA PHE A 4 2.51 3.61 -2.86
C PHE A 4 3.45 4.16 -1.77
N LEU A 5 2.89 4.81 -0.75
CA LEU A 5 3.65 5.37 0.37
C LEU A 5 4.22 4.27 1.26
N ALA A 6 3.42 3.25 1.59
CA ALA A 6 3.85 2.11 2.39
C ALA A 6 4.99 1.33 1.69
N ALA A 7 4.86 1.05 0.40
CA ALA A 7 5.94 0.42 -0.37
C ALA A 7 7.19 1.32 -0.47
N SER A 8 7.02 2.63 -0.66
CA SER A 8 8.15 3.58 -0.65
C SER A 8 8.86 3.63 0.70
N TYR A 9 8.12 3.50 1.80
CA TYR A 9 8.66 3.42 3.15
C TYR A 9 9.44 2.11 3.35
N ALA A 10 8.84 0.98 2.98
CA ALA A 10 9.45 -0.34 3.09
C ALA A 10 10.76 -0.44 2.28
N LEU A 11 10.83 0.18 1.10
CA LEU A 11 12.07 0.27 0.31
C LEU A 11 13.21 0.94 1.08
N ARG A 12 12.89 1.92 1.93
CA ARG A 12 13.89 2.70 2.67
C ARG A 12 14.22 2.11 4.04
N PHE A 13 13.24 1.47 4.67
CA PHE A 13 13.33 0.93 6.02
C PHE A 13 12.76 -0.49 6.09
N PRO A 14 13.35 -1.44 5.34
CA PRO A 14 12.85 -2.82 5.29
C PRO A 14 12.85 -3.50 6.66
N GLU A 15 13.79 -3.13 7.54
CA GLU A 15 13.92 -3.65 8.90
C GLU A 15 12.74 -3.31 9.83
N ARG A 16 11.87 -2.39 9.42
CA ARG A 16 10.71 -1.93 10.19
C ARG A 16 9.40 -2.52 9.68
N VAL A 17 9.46 -3.39 8.68
CA VAL A 17 8.29 -3.92 7.99
C VAL A 17 8.37 -5.43 7.97
N ALA A 18 7.54 -6.08 8.79
CA ALA A 18 7.44 -7.53 8.84
C ALA A 18 6.66 -8.10 7.64
N HIS A 19 5.65 -7.38 7.15
CA HIS A 19 4.87 -7.77 5.97
C HIS A 19 4.21 -6.53 5.34
N LEU A 20 4.27 -6.41 4.01
CA LEU A 20 3.63 -5.32 3.27
C LEU A 20 2.27 -5.74 2.68
N VAL A 21 1.17 -5.32 3.31
CA VAL A 21 -0.20 -5.59 2.82
C VAL A 21 -0.69 -4.42 1.96
N LEU A 22 -1.05 -4.71 0.71
CA LEU A 22 -1.41 -3.72 -0.31
C LEU A 22 -2.85 -3.89 -0.77
N ALA A 23 -3.78 -3.17 -0.14
CA ALA A 23 -5.17 -3.11 -0.55
C ALA A 23 -5.36 -2.20 -1.78
N ASP A 24 -5.68 -2.82 -2.92
CA ASP A 24 -5.98 -2.21 -4.22
C ASP A 24 -5.07 -1.00 -4.56
N PRO A 25 -3.73 -1.19 -4.58
CA PRO A 25 -2.78 -0.11 -4.48
C PRO A 25 -2.66 0.72 -5.77
N TRP A 26 -2.99 2.00 -5.68
CA TRP A 26 -2.56 2.99 -6.69
C TRP A 26 -1.04 3.15 -6.71
N GLY A 27 -0.48 3.41 -7.90
CA GLY A 27 0.92 3.82 -8.09
C GLY A 27 1.90 2.71 -8.49
N PHE A 28 1.40 1.49 -8.67
CA PHE A 28 2.17 0.36 -9.16
C PHE A 28 2.31 0.32 -10.69
N PRO A 29 1.21 0.40 -11.47
CA PRO A 29 1.29 0.32 -12.93
C PRO A 29 2.17 1.42 -13.52
N GLU A 30 2.99 1.06 -14.51
CA GLU A 30 3.66 2.03 -15.36
C GLU A 30 2.69 2.60 -16.40
N ARG A 31 2.81 3.90 -16.68
CA ARG A 31 2.07 4.53 -17.77
C ARG A 31 2.53 3.93 -19.09
N ARG A 32 1.71 3.07 -19.69
CA ARG A 32 1.85 2.69 -21.10
C ARG A 32 1.46 3.89 -21.94
N VAL A 33 2.43 4.74 -22.30
CA VAL A 33 2.20 5.83 -23.25
C VAL A 33 1.91 5.15 -24.60
N PRO A 34 0.72 5.32 -25.20
CA PRO A 34 0.52 4.92 -26.59
C PRO A 34 1.59 5.61 -27.44
N SER A 35 2.16 4.93 -28.44
CA SER A 35 3.21 5.53 -29.29
C SER A 35 2.81 6.96 -29.71
N PRO A 36 3.75 7.91 -29.88
CA PRO A 36 3.45 9.32 -30.18
C PRO A 36 2.52 9.53 -31.39
N LYS A 37 2.37 8.52 -32.25
CA LYS A 37 1.46 8.49 -33.40
C LYS A 37 -0.02 8.30 -33.04
N ALA A 38 -0.36 7.80 -31.85
CA ALA A 38 -1.73 7.42 -31.49
C ALA A 38 -2.57 8.54 -30.84
N LEU A 39 -1.96 9.63 -30.37
CA LEU A 39 -2.69 10.74 -29.73
C LEU A 39 -2.23 12.10 -30.30
N GLN A 40 -2.55 12.34 -31.57
CA GLN A 40 -2.59 13.69 -32.13
C GLN A 40 -3.79 14.45 -31.57
N LEU A 41 -3.79 14.72 -30.27
CA LEU A 41 -4.78 15.61 -29.67
C LEU A 41 -4.53 17.02 -30.20
N PRO A 42 -5.53 17.68 -30.80
CA PRO A 42 -5.41 19.06 -31.25
C PRO A 42 -4.91 19.97 -30.13
N THR A 43 -4.12 20.99 -30.47
CA THR A 43 -3.51 21.90 -29.49
C THR A 43 -4.54 22.57 -28.59
N TRP A 44 -5.76 22.82 -29.09
CA TRP A 44 -6.88 23.35 -28.31
C TRP A 44 -7.36 22.37 -27.22
N VAL A 45 -7.33 21.05 -27.46
CA VAL A 45 -7.68 20.04 -26.46
C VAL A 45 -6.61 19.98 -25.37
N ARG A 46 -5.33 20.10 -25.73
CA ARG A 46 -4.24 20.19 -24.75
C ARG A 46 -4.32 21.48 -23.93
N ALA A 47 -4.67 22.60 -24.55
CA ALA A 47 -4.89 23.87 -23.86
C ALA A 47 -6.10 23.79 -22.90
N VAL A 48 -7.24 23.26 -23.35
CA VAL A 48 -8.44 23.05 -22.53
C VAL A 48 -8.18 22.05 -21.41
N SER A 49 -7.49 20.93 -21.65
CA SER A 49 -7.17 19.97 -20.59
C SER A 49 -6.19 20.57 -19.57
N THR A 50 -5.26 21.42 -20.00
CA THR A 50 -4.35 22.14 -19.10
C THR A 50 -5.08 23.21 -18.29
N LEU A 51 -6.07 23.90 -18.89
CA LEU A 51 -6.94 24.88 -18.24
C LEU A 51 -7.98 24.27 -17.31
N LEU A 52 -8.45 23.05 -17.60
CA LEU A 52 -9.43 22.31 -16.78
C LEU A 52 -8.77 21.38 -15.74
N SER A 53 -7.51 20.97 -15.94
CA SER A 53 -6.73 20.22 -14.96
C SER A 53 -6.61 20.87 -13.57
N PRO A 54 -6.64 22.20 -13.38
CA PRO A 54 -6.71 22.80 -12.05
C PRO A 54 -8.09 22.77 -11.39
N PHE A 55 -9.16 22.35 -12.08
CA PHE A 55 -10.45 22.07 -11.42
C PHE A 55 -10.36 20.78 -10.65
N ASN A 56 -9.68 20.89 -9.51
CA ASN A 56 -9.69 19.87 -8.51
C ASN A 56 -11.12 19.77 -7.97
N PRO A 57 -11.81 18.63 -8.11
CA PRO A 57 -13.20 18.48 -7.68
C PRO A 57 -13.37 18.81 -6.18
N LEU A 58 -12.31 18.69 -5.38
CA LEU A 58 -12.33 19.05 -3.96
C LEU A 58 -12.27 20.58 -3.72
N VAL A 59 -11.82 21.38 -4.69
CA VAL A 59 -11.97 22.84 -4.65
C VAL A 59 -13.44 23.23 -4.75
N ALA A 60 -14.20 22.61 -5.67
CA ALA A 60 -15.64 22.83 -5.76
C ALA A 60 -16.35 22.43 -4.45
N LEU A 61 -15.91 21.34 -3.84
CA LEU A 61 -16.40 20.90 -2.53
C LEU A 61 -16.13 21.94 -1.42
N ARG A 62 -14.92 22.52 -1.38
CA ARG A 62 -14.54 23.55 -0.41
C ARG A 62 -15.35 24.84 -0.57
N VAL A 63 -15.55 25.28 -1.80
CA VAL A 63 -16.32 26.50 -2.11
C VAL A 63 -17.79 26.35 -1.73
N ALA A 64 -18.34 25.14 -1.78
CA ALA A 64 -19.74 24.87 -1.40
C ALA A 64 -20.05 25.13 0.09
N GLY A 65 -19.02 25.23 0.96
CA GLY A 65 -19.19 25.61 2.36
C GLY A 65 -20.24 24.76 3.08
N PRO A 66 -21.23 25.36 3.79
CA PRO A 66 -22.27 24.63 4.52
C PRO A 66 -23.10 23.64 3.69
N TRP A 67 -23.18 23.81 2.36
CA TRP A 67 -23.87 22.87 1.46
C TRP A 67 -23.00 21.71 0.98
N GLY A 68 -21.72 21.70 1.35
CA GLY A 68 -20.75 20.67 0.99
C GLY A 68 -21.19 19.25 1.36
N PRO A 69 -21.72 18.97 2.56
CA PRO A 69 -22.20 17.62 2.91
C PRO A 69 -23.28 17.09 1.96
N LEU A 70 -24.28 17.91 1.62
CA LEU A 70 -25.34 17.55 0.66
C LEU A 70 -24.77 17.29 -0.75
N LEU A 71 -23.75 18.05 -1.14
CA LEU A 71 -23.04 17.84 -2.41
C LEU A 71 -22.30 16.49 -2.41
N VAL A 72 -21.62 16.14 -1.31
CA VAL A 72 -20.97 14.81 -1.16
C VAL A 72 -22.00 13.71 -1.22
N GLU A 73 -23.11 13.84 -0.50
CA GLU A 73 -24.18 12.84 -0.50
C GLU A 73 -24.66 12.55 -1.93
N LYS A 74 -24.87 13.59 -2.74
CA LYS A 74 -25.33 13.44 -4.12
C LYS A 74 -24.25 12.88 -5.07
N ILE A 75 -23.01 13.34 -4.96
CA ILE A 75 -21.92 12.95 -5.89
C ILE A 75 -21.32 11.60 -5.49
N ARG A 76 -21.29 11.29 -4.19
CA ARG A 76 -20.63 10.12 -3.59
C ARG A 76 -21.56 9.27 -2.73
N ALA A 77 -22.83 9.18 -3.12
CA ALA A 77 -23.80 8.25 -2.54
C ALA A 77 -23.27 6.80 -2.54
N ASP A 78 -22.40 6.46 -3.49
CA ASP A 78 -21.73 5.16 -3.56
C ASP A 78 -20.94 4.82 -2.29
N ILE A 79 -20.29 5.79 -1.64
CA ILE A 79 -19.55 5.53 -0.40
C ILE A 79 -20.53 5.34 0.75
N GLY A 80 -21.51 6.24 0.90
CA GLY A 80 -22.49 6.16 2.00
C GLY A 80 -23.16 4.79 2.07
N LYS A 81 -23.63 4.29 0.92
CA LYS A 81 -24.26 2.97 0.78
C LYS A 81 -23.42 1.80 1.28
N LYS A 82 -22.09 1.87 1.16
CA LYS A 82 -21.20 0.81 1.64
C LYS A 82 -21.22 0.67 3.16
N TYR A 83 -21.51 1.74 3.89
CA TYR A 83 -21.46 1.77 5.35
C TYR A 83 -22.84 1.75 6.02
N GLU A 84 -23.95 1.74 5.26
CA GLU A 84 -25.33 1.74 5.79
C GLU A 84 -25.59 0.61 6.79
N HIS A 85 -24.90 -0.53 6.65
CA HIS A 85 -25.03 -1.67 7.55
C HIS A 85 -24.42 -1.44 8.95
N ILE A 86 -23.53 -0.45 9.10
CA ILE A 86 -22.84 -0.13 10.38
C ILE A 86 -23.27 1.24 10.88
N VAL A 87 -23.33 2.22 9.99
CA VAL A 87 -23.62 3.63 10.29
C VAL A 87 -25.08 3.91 9.96
N GLN A 88 -25.90 3.96 11.02
CA GLN A 88 -27.35 4.19 10.89
C GLN A 88 -27.69 5.62 10.48
N ASP A 89 -26.84 6.61 10.84
CA ASP A 89 -26.99 7.99 10.37
C ASP A 89 -26.48 8.12 8.94
N SER A 90 -27.42 8.21 7.98
CA SER A 90 -27.13 8.35 6.55
C SER A 90 -26.30 9.59 6.21
N GLU A 91 -26.33 10.62 7.06
CA GLU A 91 -25.61 11.87 6.85
C GLU A 91 -24.20 11.85 7.45
N ALA A 92 -23.90 10.91 8.35
CA ALA A 92 -22.61 10.85 9.05
C ALA A 92 -21.44 10.64 8.08
N VAL A 93 -21.57 9.71 7.12
CA VAL A 93 -20.50 9.41 6.15
C VAL A 93 -20.27 10.57 5.17
N PRO A 94 -21.29 11.16 4.52
CA PRO A 94 -21.11 12.36 3.70
C PRO A 94 -20.48 13.54 4.46
N ARG A 95 -20.93 13.80 5.71
CA ARG A 95 -20.33 14.85 6.57
C ARG A 95 -18.87 14.57 6.88
N TYR A 96 -18.54 13.34 7.25
CA TYR A 96 -17.17 12.93 7.51
C TYR A 96 -16.27 13.17 6.29
N ILE A 97 -16.70 12.69 5.11
CA ILE A 97 -15.96 12.90 3.86
C ILE A 97 -15.81 14.39 3.55
N TYR A 98 -16.87 15.19 3.71
CA TYR A 98 -16.81 16.63 3.50
C TYR A 98 -15.74 17.27 4.41
N HIS A 99 -15.82 17.05 5.73
CA HIS A 99 -14.92 17.69 6.67
C HIS A 99 -13.46 17.22 6.55
N CYS A 100 -13.22 15.98 6.12
CA CYS A 100 -11.87 15.52 5.77
C CYS A 100 -11.26 16.27 4.56
N ASN A 101 -12.09 16.80 3.65
CA ASN A 101 -11.64 17.44 2.42
C ASN A 101 -11.87 18.97 2.38
N ALA A 102 -12.61 19.51 3.36
CA ALA A 102 -12.92 20.94 3.46
C ALA A 102 -11.73 21.78 3.97
N GLN A 103 -10.72 21.13 4.57
CA GLN A 103 -9.54 21.77 5.16
C GLN A 103 -8.45 22.07 4.12
N PHE A 104 -7.30 22.55 4.60
CA PHE A 104 -6.13 22.81 3.76
C PHE A 104 -5.70 21.54 2.99
N PRO A 105 -5.51 21.62 1.65
CA PRO A 105 -5.41 20.45 0.78
C PRO A 105 -4.00 19.82 0.76
N SER A 106 -3.49 19.43 1.92
CA SER A 106 -2.16 18.81 2.05
C SER A 106 -2.07 17.48 1.32
N GLY A 107 -3.09 16.62 1.46
CA GLY A 107 -3.16 15.32 0.79
C GLY A 107 -3.21 15.45 -0.74
N GLU A 108 -3.96 16.42 -1.27
CA GLU A 108 -4.04 16.68 -2.71
C GLU A 108 -2.74 17.27 -3.25
N SER A 109 -2.10 18.16 -2.50
CA SER A 109 -0.81 18.73 -2.86
C SER A 109 0.27 17.64 -2.90
N ALA A 110 0.27 16.75 -1.91
CA ALA A 110 1.15 15.58 -1.88
C ALA A 110 0.87 14.63 -3.05
N PHE A 111 -0.41 14.29 -3.30
CA PHE A 111 -0.79 13.45 -4.44
C PHE A 111 -0.33 14.04 -5.76
N LYS A 112 -0.58 15.34 -5.97
CA LYS A 112 -0.16 16.08 -7.17
C LYS A 112 1.37 16.06 -7.34
N ALA A 113 2.13 16.15 -6.26
CA ALA A 113 3.59 16.08 -6.30
C ALA A 113 4.11 14.69 -6.69
N MET A 114 3.35 13.63 -6.40
CA MET A 114 3.72 12.23 -6.69
C MET A 114 3.17 11.69 -8.01
N MET A 115 2.28 12.42 -8.68
CA MET A 115 1.69 12.00 -9.96
C MET A 115 2.22 12.82 -11.15
N THR A 116 2.12 12.22 -12.33
CA THR A 116 2.24 12.89 -13.63
C THR A 116 0.83 13.17 -14.17
N GLN A 117 0.75 13.65 -15.41
CA GLN A 117 -0.53 13.88 -16.09
C GLN A 117 -1.43 12.63 -16.05
N TYR A 118 -2.74 12.84 -15.91
CA TYR A 118 -3.78 11.81 -15.89
C TYR A 118 -3.75 10.85 -14.68
N GLY A 119 -3.11 11.21 -13.58
CA GLY A 119 -3.19 10.44 -12.33
C GLY A 119 -2.24 9.24 -12.26
N TRP A 120 -1.23 9.17 -13.13
CA TRP A 120 -0.20 8.13 -13.09
C TRP A 120 0.90 8.48 -12.10
N ALA A 121 1.48 7.52 -11.40
CA ALA A 121 2.62 7.78 -10.52
C ALA A 121 3.82 8.32 -11.32
N LYS A 122 4.53 9.30 -10.75
CA LYS A 122 5.76 9.86 -11.32
C LYS A 122 6.91 8.85 -11.32
N HIS A 123 6.95 8.01 -10.29
CA HIS A 123 7.92 6.93 -10.14
C HIS A 123 7.15 5.63 -9.89
N PRO A 124 6.63 4.96 -10.93
CA PRO A 124 5.84 3.74 -10.78
C PRO A 124 6.54 2.69 -9.91
N MET A 125 5.80 2.10 -8.96
CA MET A 125 6.39 1.20 -7.98
C MET A 125 6.91 -0.10 -8.62
N VAL A 126 6.28 -0.57 -9.69
CA VAL A 126 6.71 -1.80 -10.38
C VAL A 126 8.16 -1.73 -10.89
N ASN A 127 8.66 -0.53 -11.19
CA ASN A 127 10.03 -0.32 -11.68
C ASN A 127 11.08 -0.30 -10.55
N ARG A 128 10.66 -0.32 -9.29
CA ARG A 128 11.53 -0.14 -8.11
C ARG A 128 11.34 -1.23 -7.05
N ILE A 129 10.23 -1.96 -7.08
CA ILE A 129 9.86 -2.92 -6.04
C ILE A 129 10.85 -4.09 -5.93
N ALA A 130 11.64 -4.36 -6.97
CA ALA A 130 12.71 -5.35 -6.95
C ALA A 130 13.84 -4.97 -5.97
N GLU A 131 14.01 -3.68 -5.65
CA GLU A 131 15.01 -3.21 -4.68
C GLU A 131 14.60 -3.44 -3.21
N LEU A 132 13.34 -3.80 -2.96
CA LEU A 132 12.89 -4.09 -1.59
C LEU A 132 13.63 -5.34 -1.08
N HIS A 133 14.06 -5.30 0.17
CA HIS A 133 14.76 -6.43 0.79
C HIS A 133 13.97 -7.74 0.62
N VAL A 134 14.66 -8.84 0.29
CA VAL A 134 14.05 -10.14 -0.02
C VAL A 134 13.24 -10.71 1.15
N GLY A 135 13.68 -10.42 2.38
CA GLY A 135 12.99 -10.84 3.61
C GLY A 135 11.72 -10.06 3.95
N VAL A 136 11.30 -9.07 3.14
CA VAL A 136 10.01 -8.38 3.36
C VAL A 136 8.96 -9.00 2.43
N PRO A 137 8.10 -9.90 2.95
CA PRO A 137 7.00 -10.47 2.19
C PRO A 137 5.94 -9.41 1.89
N MET A 138 5.14 -9.65 0.85
CA MET A 138 4.03 -8.76 0.51
C MET A 138 2.81 -9.50 -0.05
N THR A 139 1.63 -8.95 0.23
CA THR A 139 0.37 -9.47 -0.31
C THR A 139 -0.41 -8.33 -0.95
N PHE A 140 -0.75 -8.49 -2.23
CA PHE A 140 -1.71 -7.63 -2.93
C PHE A 140 -3.12 -8.14 -2.69
N ILE A 141 -4.03 -7.25 -2.32
CA ILE A 141 -5.46 -7.56 -2.15
C ILE A 141 -6.26 -6.69 -3.11
N TYR A 142 -6.75 -7.29 -4.20
CA TYR A 142 -7.51 -6.59 -5.24
C TYR A 142 -9.01 -6.89 -5.15
N GLY A 143 -9.84 -5.95 -5.59
CA GLY A 143 -11.25 -6.21 -5.84
C GLY A 143 -11.47 -6.69 -7.26
N SER A 144 -12.27 -7.75 -7.48
CA SER A 144 -12.51 -8.28 -8.84
C SER A 144 -13.10 -7.23 -9.79
N LYS A 145 -13.92 -6.31 -9.26
CA LYS A 145 -14.55 -5.20 -9.98
C LYS A 145 -13.79 -3.88 -9.87
N SER A 146 -12.57 -3.87 -9.32
CA SER A 146 -11.78 -2.65 -9.22
C SER A 146 -11.34 -2.14 -10.59
N TRP A 147 -11.31 -0.81 -10.72
CA TRP A 147 -10.75 -0.08 -11.85
C TRP A 147 -9.21 -0.04 -11.85
N VAL A 148 -8.58 -0.41 -10.74
CA VAL A 148 -7.12 -0.53 -10.63
C VAL A 148 -6.67 -1.78 -11.39
N ASP A 149 -5.59 -1.62 -12.16
CA ASP A 149 -4.96 -2.73 -12.88
C ASP A 149 -4.32 -3.71 -11.90
N LYS A 150 -4.60 -5.00 -12.11
CA LYS A 150 -4.20 -6.12 -11.26
C LYS A 150 -2.91 -6.78 -11.76
N GLN A 151 -2.55 -6.54 -13.02
CA GLN A 151 -1.33 -7.05 -13.65
C GLN A 151 -0.04 -6.72 -12.88
N PRO A 152 0.12 -5.55 -12.23
CA PRO A 152 1.33 -5.29 -11.47
C PRO A 152 1.57 -6.30 -10.37
N GLY A 153 0.55 -6.83 -9.69
CA GLY A 153 0.74 -7.86 -8.66
C GLY A 153 1.44 -9.10 -9.22
N ILE A 154 0.99 -9.56 -10.39
CA ILE A 154 1.59 -10.70 -11.11
C ILE A 154 3.02 -10.37 -11.56
N GLN A 155 3.24 -9.16 -12.07
CA GLN A 155 4.59 -8.73 -12.46
C GLN A 155 5.53 -8.66 -11.25
N VAL A 156 5.03 -8.21 -10.09
CA VAL A 156 5.81 -8.17 -8.85
C VAL A 156 6.20 -9.58 -8.38
N GLN A 157 5.29 -10.56 -8.48
CA GLN A 157 5.60 -11.96 -8.19
C GLN A 157 6.76 -12.48 -9.04
N GLN A 158 6.81 -12.12 -10.32
CA GLN A 158 7.88 -12.55 -11.22
C GLN A 158 9.23 -11.90 -10.91
N VAL A 159 9.26 -10.59 -10.62
CA VAL A 159 10.53 -9.88 -10.37
C VAL A 159 11.08 -10.07 -8.96
N ARG A 160 10.27 -10.60 -8.03
CA ARG A 160 10.66 -10.93 -6.65
C ARG A 160 10.54 -12.43 -6.38
N GLU A 161 11.03 -13.27 -7.30
CA GLU A 161 10.92 -14.73 -7.19
C GLU A 161 11.56 -15.33 -5.93
N GLU A 162 12.53 -14.64 -5.33
CA GLU A 162 13.19 -15.04 -4.09
C GLU A 162 12.45 -14.60 -2.81
N SER A 163 11.34 -13.86 -2.94
CA SER A 163 10.56 -13.30 -1.84
C SER A 163 9.10 -13.78 -1.91
N GLU A 164 8.44 -13.91 -0.77
CA GLU A 164 7.01 -14.27 -0.73
C GLU A 164 6.16 -13.09 -1.21
N VAL A 165 5.49 -13.29 -2.36
CA VAL A 165 4.57 -12.34 -2.95
C VAL A 165 3.26 -13.03 -3.28
N ASP A 166 2.19 -12.63 -2.59
CA ASP A 166 0.84 -13.15 -2.83
C ASP A 166 -0.03 -12.13 -3.56
N VAL A 167 -0.95 -12.64 -4.37
CA VAL A 167 -1.97 -11.82 -5.07
C VAL A 167 -3.33 -12.44 -4.82
N GLU A 168 -4.12 -11.76 -4.00
CA GLU A 168 -5.46 -12.16 -3.60
C GLU A 168 -6.51 -11.30 -4.31
N ILE A 169 -7.59 -11.94 -4.75
CA ILE A 169 -8.70 -11.26 -5.41
C ILE A 169 -9.99 -11.53 -4.63
N ILE A 170 -10.58 -10.45 -4.10
CA ILE A 170 -11.86 -10.51 -3.40
C ILE A 170 -13.00 -10.34 -4.40
N GLU A 171 -13.78 -11.40 -4.55
CA GLU A 171 -14.83 -11.46 -5.56
C GLU A 171 -16.01 -10.53 -5.22
N GLY A 172 -16.46 -9.77 -6.21
CA GLY A 172 -17.55 -8.80 -6.09
C GLY A 172 -17.15 -7.48 -5.42
N ALA A 173 -15.91 -7.31 -4.95
CA ALA A 173 -15.41 -6.05 -4.41
C ALA A 173 -14.90 -5.10 -5.51
N GLY A 174 -15.08 -3.80 -5.31
CA GLY A 174 -14.48 -2.74 -6.12
C GLY A 174 -13.18 -2.22 -5.50
N HIS A 175 -12.88 -0.93 -5.74
CA HIS A 175 -11.65 -0.29 -5.25
C HIS A 175 -11.54 -0.22 -3.71
N HIS A 176 -12.68 -0.02 -3.04
CA HIS A 176 -12.72 0.02 -1.58
C HIS A 176 -12.98 -1.39 -1.04
N VAL A 177 -12.03 -2.31 -1.25
CA VAL A 177 -12.17 -3.74 -0.93
C VAL A 177 -12.64 -3.99 0.51
N PHE A 178 -12.10 -3.23 1.45
CA PHE A 178 -12.43 -3.28 2.88
C PHE A 178 -13.86 -2.81 3.20
N ALA A 179 -14.46 -1.98 2.35
CA ALA A 179 -15.83 -1.49 2.53
C ALA A 179 -16.85 -2.33 1.75
N ASP A 180 -16.44 -2.90 0.61
CA ASP A 180 -17.33 -3.72 -0.24
C ASP A 180 -17.52 -5.14 0.32
N ARG A 181 -16.47 -5.71 0.93
CA ARG A 181 -16.46 -7.07 1.47
C ARG A 181 -15.68 -7.10 2.81
N PRO A 182 -16.19 -6.42 3.85
CA PRO A 182 -15.46 -6.24 5.11
C PRO A 182 -15.06 -7.55 5.77
N ASP A 183 -15.96 -8.54 5.84
CA ASP A 183 -15.68 -9.83 6.49
C ASP A 183 -14.53 -10.57 5.82
N GLN A 184 -14.60 -10.73 4.48
CA GLN A 184 -13.55 -11.41 3.71
C GLN A 184 -12.21 -10.68 3.77
N PHE A 185 -12.24 -9.34 3.68
CA PHE A 185 -11.03 -8.53 3.79
C PHE A 185 -10.39 -8.66 5.17
N ASN A 186 -11.19 -8.55 6.23
CA ASN A 186 -10.70 -8.62 7.60
C ASN A 186 -10.17 -10.02 7.94
N ASP A 187 -10.86 -11.09 7.55
CA ASP A 187 -10.41 -12.47 7.77
C ASP A 187 -9.04 -12.70 7.12
N MET A 188 -8.85 -12.21 5.89
CA MET A 188 -7.59 -12.28 5.16
C MET A 188 -6.48 -11.49 5.86
N VAL A 189 -6.72 -10.23 6.22
CA VAL A 189 -5.73 -9.40 6.93
C VAL A 189 -5.38 -10.00 8.29
N CYS A 190 -6.36 -10.46 9.07
CA CYS A 190 -6.11 -11.12 10.35
C CYS A 190 -5.32 -12.42 10.20
N LYS A 191 -5.58 -13.20 9.15
CA LYS A 191 -4.80 -14.39 8.82
C LYS A 191 -3.34 -14.02 8.51
N LEU A 192 -3.11 -13.02 7.67
CA LEU A 192 -1.76 -12.53 7.35
C LEU A 192 -1.03 -12.07 8.62
N CYS A 193 -1.66 -11.24 9.45
CA CYS A 193 -1.06 -10.79 10.72
C CYS A 193 -0.68 -11.97 11.64
N ARG A 194 -1.58 -12.94 11.83
CA ARG A 194 -1.28 -14.12 12.67
C ARG A 194 -0.10 -14.94 12.13
N ASN A 195 -0.02 -15.10 10.81
CA ASN A 195 1.06 -15.83 10.16
C ASN A 195 2.40 -15.09 10.32
N THR A 196 2.41 -13.78 10.07
CA THR A 196 3.59 -12.92 10.26
C THR A 196 4.06 -12.93 11.71
N ASP A 197 3.15 -12.77 12.68
CA ASP A 197 3.50 -12.81 14.10
C ASP A 197 4.09 -14.17 14.52
N ALA A 198 3.58 -15.26 13.96
CA ALA A 198 4.11 -16.60 14.22
C ALA A 198 5.52 -16.77 13.63
N ALA A 199 5.75 -16.31 12.40
CA ALA A 199 7.05 -16.33 11.75
C ALA A 199 8.09 -15.52 12.52
N GLU A 200 7.75 -14.30 12.94
CA GLU A 200 8.62 -13.44 13.75
C GLU A 200 9.01 -14.08 15.09
N ARG A 201 8.07 -14.77 15.76
CA ARG A 201 8.38 -15.51 17.00
C ARG A 201 9.37 -16.65 16.75
N ILE A 202 9.21 -17.38 15.64
CA ILE A 202 10.11 -18.48 15.27
C ILE A 202 11.50 -17.93 14.96
N ILE A 203 11.59 -16.88 14.12
CA ILE A 203 12.86 -16.23 13.78
C ILE A 203 13.57 -15.78 15.04
N ARG A 204 12.86 -15.10 15.95
CA ARG A 204 13.42 -14.62 17.21
C ARG A 204 13.94 -15.77 18.09
N ALA A 205 13.17 -16.85 18.23
CA ALA A 205 13.59 -18.01 19.01
C ALA A 205 14.83 -18.69 18.41
N LEU A 206 14.93 -18.78 17.08
CA LEU A 206 16.09 -19.33 16.39
C LEU A 206 17.33 -18.44 16.59
N THR A 207 17.20 -17.12 16.51
CA THR A 207 18.31 -16.19 16.74
C THR A 207 18.80 -16.21 18.19
N GLU A 208 17.89 -16.31 19.17
CA GLU A 208 18.27 -16.41 20.58
C GLU A 208 19.03 -17.73 20.85
N ASN A 209 18.58 -18.85 20.28
CA ASN A 209 19.28 -20.13 20.41
C ASN A 209 20.67 -20.13 19.75
N GLU A 210 20.83 -19.51 18.57
CA GLU A 210 22.14 -19.42 17.91
C GLU A 210 23.14 -18.58 18.72
N ASP A 211 22.68 -17.52 19.37
CA ASP A 211 23.54 -16.67 20.20
C ASP A 211 23.99 -17.41 21.46
N ASP A 212 23.10 -18.21 22.07
CA ASP A 212 23.42 -19.08 23.20
C ASP A 212 24.44 -20.18 22.80
N GLU A 213 24.25 -20.86 21.67
CA GLU A 213 25.22 -21.87 21.17
C GLU A 213 26.60 -21.26 20.90
N LYS A 214 26.67 -20.08 20.27
CA LYS A 214 27.93 -19.36 20.02
C LYS A 214 28.60 -18.90 21.32
N ALA A 215 27.83 -18.53 22.34
CA ALA A 215 28.36 -18.18 23.65
C ALA A 215 28.99 -19.40 24.35
N ASP A 216 28.31 -20.56 24.29
CA ASP A 216 28.79 -21.82 24.87
C ASP A 216 30.07 -22.33 24.19
N GLU A 217 30.15 -22.30 22.85
CA GLU A 217 31.38 -22.66 22.12
C GLU A 217 32.57 -21.77 22.53
N LYS A 218 32.33 -20.46 22.68
CA LYS A 218 33.38 -19.50 23.08
C LYS A 218 33.86 -19.73 24.51
N ASN A 219 32.96 -20.09 25.42
CA ASN A 219 33.27 -20.47 26.79
C ASN A 219 34.06 -21.78 26.87
N LEU A 220 33.69 -22.78 26.07
CA LEU A 220 34.38 -24.07 25.98
C LEU A 220 35.80 -23.92 25.42
N ALA A 221 35.95 -23.14 24.34
CA ALA A 221 37.25 -22.83 23.75
C ALA A 221 38.18 -22.09 24.73
N SER A 222 37.64 -21.15 25.51
CA SER A 222 38.38 -20.41 26.54
C SER A 222 38.83 -21.33 27.68
N SER A 223 37.96 -22.23 28.13
CA SER A 223 38.26 -23.23 29.16
C SER A 223 39.31 -24.24 28.71
N ALA A 224 39.23 -24.72 27.47
CA ALA A 224 40.23 -25.61 26.87
C ALA A 224 41.61 -24.95 26.75
N LYS A 225 41.65 -23.65 26.42
CA LYS A 225 42.90 -22.87 26.34
C LYS A 225 43.54 -22.70 27.72
N LEU A 226 42.74 -22.47 28.76
CA LEU A 226 43.20 -22.36 30.15
C LEU A 226 43.71 -23.69 30.73
N LEU A 227 43.07 -24.81 30.36
CA LEU A 227 43.53 -26.15 30.75
C LEU A 227 44.87 -26.48 30.07
N ARG A 228 45.01 -26.18 28.76
CA ARG A 228 46.29 -26.38 28.04
C ARG A 228 47.43 -25.54 28.61
N SER A 229 47.18 -24.33 29.12
CA SER A 229 48.24 -23.52 29.77
C SER A 229 48.65 -24.02 31.16
N LYS A 230 47.81 -24.83 31.81
CA LYS A 230 48.10 -25.40 33.15
C LYS A 230 48.77 -26.78 33.10
N VAL A 231 48.69 -27.49 31.98
CA VAL A 231 49.29 -28.85 31.80
C VAL A 231 50.75 -28.79 31.30
N PHE A 232 51.25 -27.62 30.90
CA PHE A 232 52.62 -27.40 30.41
C PHE A 232 53.53 -26.66 31.42
N LEU A 233 53.20 -26.67 32.71
CA LEU A 233 54.05 -26.28 33.84
C LEU A 233 54.22 -27.47 34.78
#